data_AF-A0A9E5QQ05-F1
#
_entry.id   AF-A0A9E5QQ05-F1
#
_cell.length_a   1.000
_cell.length_b   1.000
_cell.length_c   1.000
_cell.angle_alpha   90.00
_cell.angle_beta   90.00
_cell.angle_gamma   90.00
#
_symmetry.space_group_name_H-M   'P 1'
#
loop_
_entity.id
_entity.type
_entity.pdbx_description
1 polymer ?
#
loop_
_entity_poly.entity_id
_entity_poly.type
_entity_poly.pdbx_seq_one_letter_code
_entity_poly.pdbx_strand_id
1 'polypeptide(L)'
;MFGIKLVPTLYKAGPLWEPLSEERLSGGEGGHALCIIGYDDDKFEGHGAFEIMNSWGTSWGQGGFCWIKYQDFADFAKYAFEMILPAPPQINGWQGRFSVVLRNQQSLPVRLKENTAGLGYYELLQAQAAGTEFRVHFGTKAPAYVYILGSDLTNEIFALFPHQPGISPALNYTQSEIVLPDESHYIRLDQEPGRDYLLVLYAQKALDFAQLQKALRQSSGNFAQRIQKVLGNTLANASAVKFENNQMRFEAQCPADKVVGLLLEINRQ
;
A
#
# COMPACT_ATOMS: atom_id res chain seq x y z
N MET A 1 -15.74 -5.09 -6.27
CA MET A 1 -16.68 -5.82 -7.15
C MET A 1 -15.96 -6.14 -8.45
N PHE A 2 -16.24 -7.26 -9.09
CA PHE A 2 -15.63 -7.64 -10.37
C PHE A 2 -16.66 -8.24 -11.32
N GLY A 3 -16.40 -8.11 -12.61
CA GLY A 3 -17.19 -8.76 -13.66
C GLY A 3 -16.54 -10.07 -14.07
N ILE A 4 -17.30 -11.16 -14.01
CA ILE A 4 -16.87 -12.52 -14.40
C ILE A 4 -17.66 -13.00 -15.62
N LYS A 5 -17.00 -13.76 -16.49
CA LYS A 5 -17.65 -14.50 -17.58
C LYS A 5 -18.57 -15.59 -17.00
N LEU A 6 -19.85 -15.58 -17.38
CA LEU A 6 -20.79 -16.63 -16.98
C LEU A 6 -20.53 -17.91 -17.77
N VAL A 7 -20.41 -19.02 -17.04
CA VAL A 7 -20.26 -20.37 -17.60
C VAL A 7 -21.10 -21.38 -16.79
N PRO A 8 -21.53 -22.49 -17.40
CA PRO A 8 -22.41 -23.48 -16.76
C PRO A 8 -22.00 -23.91 -15.34
N THR A 9 -20.71 -24.14 -15.09
CA THR A 9 -20.22 -24.55 -13.76
C THR A 9 -20.42 -23.48 -12.69
N LEU A 10 -20.41 -22.19 -13.05
CA LEU A 10 -20.54 -21.10 -12.09
C LEU A 10 -21.93 -21.08 -11.44
N TYR A 11 -22.99 -21.44 -12.18
CA TYR A 11 -24.36 -21.53 -11.64
C TYR A 11 -24.50 -22.60 -10.55
N LYS A 12 -23.64 -23.61 -10.58
CA LYS A 12 -23.66 -24.77 -9.67
C LYS A 12 -22.44 -24.81 -8.75
N ALA A 13 -21.78 -23.66 -8.57
CA ALA A 13 -20.61 -23.57 -7.72
C ALA A 13 -20.93 -24.08 -6.30
N GLY A 14 -19.99 -24.85 -5.74
CA GLY A 14 -20.00 -25.27 -4.34
C GLY A 14 -19.15 -24.35 -3.48
N PRO A 15 -18.54 -24.85 -2.39
CA PRO A 15 -17.56 -24.10 -1.59
C PRO A 15 -16.37 -23.56 -2.39
N LEU A 16 -15.94 -24.31 -3.40
CA LEU A 16 -14.93 -23.93 -4.38
C LEU A 16 -15.57 -24.03 -5.77
N TRP A 17 -15.35 -23.04 -6.62
CA TRP A 17 -15.75 -23.11 -8.02
C TRP A 17 -14.59 -23.66 -8.87
N GLU A 18 -14.88 -24.72 -9.62
CA GLU A 18 -13.91 -25.40 -10.49
C GLU A 18 -14.42 -25.41 -11.93
N PRO A 19 -13.91 -24.51 -12.79
CA PRO A 19 -14.37 -24.44 -14.18
C PRO A 19 -13.79 -25.58 -15.03
N LEU A 20 -14.55 -26.02 -16.02
CA LEU A 20 -14.11 -27.01 -16.99
C LEU A 20 -13.07 -26.41 -17.95
N SER A 21 -12.17 -27.24 -18.48
CA SER A 21 -11.15 -26.80 -19.44
C SER A 21 -11.75 -26.18 -20.71
N GLU A 22 -12.89 -26.69 -21.16
CA GLU A 22 -13.64 -26.16 -22.31
C GLU A 22 -14.28 -24.78 -22.04
N GLU A 23 -14.65 -24.49 -20.79
CA GLU A 23 -15.23 -23.20 -20.40
C GLU A 23 -14.18 -22.07 -20.43
N ARG A 24 -12.89 -22.41 -20.29
CA ARG A 24 -11.79 -21.43 -20.42
C ARG A 24 -11.71 -20.88 -21.85
N LEU A 25 -11.95 -21.73 -22.84
CA LEU A 25 -11.91 -21.38 -24.25
C LEU A 25 -13.24 -20.80 -24.78
N SER A 26 -14.33 -20.94 -24.01
CA SER A 26 -15.65 -20.48 -24.45
C SER A 26 -15.82 -18.96 -24.36
N GLY A 27 -16.69 -18.40 -25.20
CA GLY A 27 -17.08 -16.98 -25.14
C GLY A 27 -17.92 -16.62 -23.90
N GLY A 28 -18.40 -17.63 -23.15
CA GLY A 28 -19.34 -17.49 -22.04
C GLY A 28 -20.77 -17.21 -22.49
N GLU A 29 -21.70 -17.33 -21.55
CA GLU A 29 -23.14 -17.06 -21.75
C GLU A 29 -23.52 -15.60 -21.47
N GLY A 30 -22.57 -14.82 -20.95
CA GLY A 30 -22.77 -13.44 -20.55
C GLY A 30 -21.71 -12.99 -19.55
N GLY A 31 -22.01 -11.91 -18.84
CA GLY A 31 -21.22 -11.43 -17.70
C GLY A 31 -22.08 -11.32 -16.45
N HIS A 32 -21.48 -11.52 -15.28
CA HIS A 32 -22.11 -11.31 -13.98
C HIS A 32 -21.19 -10.50 -13.07
N ALA A 33 -21.77 -9.76 -12.13
CA ALA A 33 -21.02 -8.97 -11.16
C ALA A 33 -21.00 -9.67 -9.80
N LEU A 34 -19.80 -9.87 -9.25
CA LEU A 34 -19.57 -10.55 -7.98
C LEU A 34 -18.68 -9.68 -7.07
N CYS A 35 -18.64 -9.99 -5.77
CA CYS A 35 -17.83 -9.24 -4.80
C CYS A 35 -16.75 -10.13 -4.18
N ILE A 36 -15.48 -9.72 -4.26
CA ILE A 36 -14.40 -10.30 -3.44
C ILE A 36 -14.56 -9.72 -2.04
N ILE A 37 -14.58 -10.58 -1.03
CA ILE A 37 -14.71 -10.20 0.39
C ILE A 37 -13.53 -10.63 1.26
N GLY A 38 -12.61 -11.43 0.71
CA GLY A 38 -11.43 -11.92 1.40
C GLY A 38 -10.50 -12.65 0.43
N TYR A 39 -9.31 -12.99 0.90
CA TYR A 39 -8.34 -13.79 0.19
C TYR A 39 -7.54 -14.63 1.18
N ASP A 40 -6.90 -15.70 0.70
CA ASP A 40 -6.04 -16.58 1.48
C ASP A 40 -5.03 -17.21 0.52
N ASP A 41 -3.75 -16.83 0.67
CA ASP A 41 -2.65 -17.24 -0.21
C ASP A 41 -2.27 -18.71 -0.02
N ASP A 42 -2.45 -19.24 1.19
CA ASP A 42 -2.12 -20.63 1.52
C ASP A 42 -3.26 -21.61 1.17
N LYS A 43 -4.41 -21.08 0.77
CA LYS A 43 -5.60 -21.89 0.47
C LYS A 43 -5.36 -22.82 -0.71
N PHE A 44 -5.94 -24.02 -0.60
CA PHE A 44 -5.85 -25.07 -1.61
C PHE A 44 -4.40 -25.37 -1.99
N GLU A 45 -3.58 -25.77 -1.02
CA GLU A 45 -2.18 -26.19 -1.24
C GLU A 45 -1.27 -25.07 -1.77
N GLY A 46 -1.49 -23.83 -1.30
CA GLY A 46 -0.67 -22.67 -1.71
C GLY A 46 -1.00 -22.13 -3.10
N HIS A 47 -2.12 -22.54 -3.70
CA HIS A 47 -2.58 -22.00 -4.97
C HIS A 47 -3.22 -20.61 -4.85
N GLY A 48 -3.61 -20.22 -3.63
CA GLY A 48 -4.24 -18.94 -3.35
C GLY A 48 -5.67 -18.84 -3.89
N ALA A 49 -6.57 -18.23 -3.13
CA ALA A 49 -7.95 -18.03 -3.58
C ALA A 49 -8.60 -16.78 -3.01
N PHE A 50 -9.55 -16.23 -3.76
CA PHE A 50 -10.46 -15.18 -3.31
C PHE A 50 -11.75 -15.78 -2.77
N GLU A 51 -12.25 -15.24 -1.65
CA GLU A 51 -13.59 -15.51 -1.17
C GLU A 51 -14.58 -14.56 -1.82
N ILE A 52 -15.61 -15.12 -2.43
CA ILE A 52 -16.57 -14.40 -3.26
C ILE A 52 -17.95 -14.45 -2.62
N MET A 53 -18.61 -13.30 -2.50
CA MET A 53 -20.03 -13.19 -2.19
C MET A 53 -20.85 -12.97 -3.47
N ASN A 54 -21.96 -13.69 -3.60
CA ASN A 54 -22.87 -13.60 -4.73
C ASN A 54 -24.27 -13.12 -4.32
N SER A 55 -25.03 -12.60 -5.30
CA SER A 55 -26.40 -12.11 -5.15
C SER A 55 -27.46 -13.15 -5.55
N TRP A 56 -27.12 -14.43 -5.67
CA TRP A 56 -28.04 -15.52 -6.06
C TRP A 56 -28.68 -16.26 -4.87
N GLY A 57 -28.56 -15.70 -3.66
CA GLY A 57 -29.11 -16.28 -2.44
C GLY A 57 -28.23 -17.34 -1.80
N THR A 58 -28.67 -17.84 -0.64
CA THR A 58 -27.88 -18.71 0.23
C THR A 58 -27.74 -20.15 -0.29
N SER A 59 -28.52 -20.53 -1.30
CA SER A 59 -28.45 -21.84 -1.95
C SER A 59 -27.31 -21.96 -2.96
N TRP A 60 -26.70 -20.84 -3.36
CA TRP A 60 -25.53 -20.84 -4.23
C TRP A 60 -24.25 -20.98 -3.40
N GLY A 61 -23.30 -21.79 -3.86
CA GLY A 61 -22.04 -22.02 -3.15
C GLY A 61 -22.27 -22.62 -1.77
N GLN A 62 -21.46 -22.17 -0.81
CA GLN A 62 -21.62 -22.45 0.61
C GLN A 62 -22.25 -21.24 1.30
N GLY A 63 -23.59 -21.21 1.35
CA GLY A 63 -24.32 -20.16 2.06
C GLY A 63 -24.34 -18.80 1.35
N GLY A 64 -24.18 -18.77 0.02
CA GLY A 64 -24.04 -17.55 -0.78
C GLY A 64 -22.59 -17.14 -1.08
N PHE A 65 -21.63 -17.96 -0.61
CA PHE A 65 -20.20 -17.72 -0.74
C PHE A 65 -19.51 -18.83 -1.52
N CYS A 66 -18.43 -18.49 -2.21
CA CYS A 66 -17.62 -19.45 -2.94
C CYS A 66 -16.18 -18.98 -3.03
N TRP A 67 -15.23 -19.91 -3.01
CA TRP A 67 -13.83 -19.62 -3.29
C TRP A 67 -13.56 -19.75 -4.79
N ILE A 68 -12.75 -18.83 -5.32
CA ILE A 68 -12.22 -18.88 -6.68
C ILE A 68 -10.70 -18.78 -6.59
N LYS A 69 -9.97 -19.77 -7.13
CA LYS A 69 -8.51 -19.76 -7.16
C LYS A 69 -8.00 -18.55 -7.95
N TYR A 70 -6.83 -18.02 -7.59
CA TYR A 70 -6.27 -16.84 -8.28
C TYR A 70 -6.14 -17.03 -9.79
N GLN A 71 -5.73 -18.22 -10.24
CA GLN A 71 -5.64 -18.53 -11.67
C GLN A 71 -7.01 -18.52 -12.36
N ASP A 72 -8.03 -19.14 -11.77
CA ASP A 72 -9.39 -19.14 -12.33
C ASP A 72 -10.00 -17.73 -12.32
N PHE A 73 -9.68 -16.93 -11.30
CA PHE A 73 -10.05 -15.52 -11.32
C PHE A 73 -9.40 -14.78 -12.48
N ALA A 74 -8.10 -14.94 -12.70
CA ALA A 74 -7.37 -14.31 -13.80
C ALA A 74 -7.89 -14.73 -15.18
N ASP A 75 -8.31 -15.98 -15.33
CA ASP A 75 -8.83 -16.52 -16.60
C ASP A 75 -10.25 -16.03 -16.93
N PHE A 76 -11.10 -15.80 -15.92
CA PHE A 76 -12.53 -15.55 -16.12
C PHE A 76 -13.01 -14.14 -15.76
N ALA A 77 -12.28 -13.41 -14.91
CA ALA A 77 -12.60 -12.02 -14.58
C ALA A 77 -12.19 -11.08 -15.72
N LYS A 78 -13.11 -10.21 -16.15
CA LYS A 78 -12.85 -9.22 -17.21
C LYS A 78 -12.43 -7.86 -16.65
N TYR A 79 -13.08 -7.44 -15.56
CA TYR A 79 -12.86 -6.14 -14.95
C TYR A 79 -13.00 -6.26 -13.43
N ALA A 80 -12.22 -5.49 -12.68
CA ALA A 80 -12.37 -5.35 -11.24
C ALA A 80 -12.45 -3.87 -10.88
N PHE A 81 -13.35 -3.54 -9.97
CA PHE A 81 -13.60 -2.20 -9.46
C PHE A 81 -13.47 -2.21 -7.94
N GLU A 82 -12.59 -1.35 -7.44
CA GLU A 82 -12.58 -0.93 -6.04
C GLU A 82 -13.43 0.34 -5.92
N MET A 83 -14.37 0.34 -4.97
CA MET A 83 -15.08 1.57 -4.63
C MET A 83 -14.35 2.23 -3.46
N ILE A 84 -13.64 3.30 -3.77
CA ILE A 84 -13.05 4.18 -2.77
C ILE A 84 -14.14 5.18 -2.39
N LEU A 85 -14.72 5.00 -1.20
CA LEU A 85 -15.65 5.99 -0.66
C LEU A 85 -14.87 7.30 -0.42
N PRO A 86 -15.48 8.47 -0.65
CA PRO A 86 -14.87 9.72 -0.20
C PRO A 86 -14.55 9.60 1.29
N ALA A 87 -13.40 10.15 1.70
CA ALA A 87 -12.94 10.09 3.08
C ALA A 87 -14.12 10.40 4.02
N PRO A 88 -14.34 9.61 5.09
CA PRO A 88 -15.34 9.92 6.10
C PRO A 88 -15.19 11.39 6.52
N PRO A 89 -16.28 12.09 6.90
CA PRO A 89 -16.20 13.48 7.32
C PRO A 89 -15.06 13.66 8.33
N GLN A 90 -14.17 14.63 8.04
CA GLN A 90 -12.98 15.05 8.81
C GLN A 90 -12.73 14.20 10.06
N ILE A 91 -11.92 13.15 9.93
CA ILE A 91 -11.48 12.42 11.12
C ILE A 91 -10.48 13.32 11.86
N ASN A 92 -10.91 13.82 13.02
CA ASN A 92 -10.04 14.55 13.93
C ASN A 92 -8.92 13.62 14.41
N GLY A 93 -7.68 14.09 14.39
CA GLY A 93 -6.52 13.36 14.90
C GLY A 93 -5.98 12.32 13.92
N TRP A 94 -5.34 12.78 12.85
CA TRP A 94 -4.60 11.95 11.92
C TRP A 94 -3.49 11.24 12.67
N GLN A 95 -3.34 9.94 12.46
CA GLN A 95 -2.32 9.13 13.11
C GLN A 95 -1.74 8.15 12.10
N GLY A 96 -0.43 8.07 12.05
CA GLY A 96 0.30 7.10 11.25
C GLY A 96 1.51 6.61 12.02
N ARG A 97 1.76 5.30 11.92
CA ARG A 97 2.97 4.65 12.41
C ARG A 97 3.63 3.94 11.24
N PHE A 98 4.94 4.10 11.12
CA PHE A 98 5.77 3.41 10.15
C PHE A 98 6.90 2.69 10.90
N SER A 99 7.17 1.45 10.49
CA SER A 99 8.28 0.66 11.01
C SER A 99 8.98 -0.06 9.86
N VAL A 100 10.30 -0.14 9.93
CA VAL A 100 11.09 -1.00 9.05
C VAL A 100 11.38 -2.29 9.79
N VAL A 101 10.99 -3.43 9.20
CA VAL A 101 11.04 -4.75 9.83
C VAL A 101 11.90 -5.67 8.97
N LEU A 102 12.93 -6.28 9.59
CA LEU A 102 13.80 -7.26 8.94
C LEU A 102 13.08 -8.59 8.72
N ARG A 103 13.66 -9.46 7.89
CA ARG A 103 13.15 -10.83 7.65
C ARG A 103 12.96 -11.68 8.91
N ASN A 104 13.77 -11.44 9.95
CA ASN A 104 13.65 -12.11 11.25
C ASN A 104 12.58 -11.48 12.18
N GLN A 105 11.70 -10.64 11.64
CA GLN A 105 10.65 -9.88 12.35
C GLN A 105 11.18 -8.83 13.35
N GLN A 106 12.48 -8.55 13.34
CA GLN A 106 13.05 -7.49 14.16
C GLN A 106 12.75 -6.12 13.54
N SER A 107 12.07 -5.25 14.30
CA SER A 107 11.93 -3.85 13.93
C SER A 107 13.27 -3.13 14.11
N LEU A 108 13.68 -2.38 13.08
CA LEU A 108 14.88 -1.56 13.16
C LEU A 108 14.60 -0.29 13.99
N PRO A 109 15.42 0.01 15.00
CA PRO A 109 15.22 1.18 15.84
C PRO A 109 15.62 2.46 15.11
N VAL A 110 14.81 3.50 15.29
CA VAL A 110 14.96 4.82 14.67
C VAL A 110 15.10 5.90 15.72
N ARG A 111 15.63 7.06 15.31
CA ARG A 111 15.56 8.30 16.08
C ARG A 111 15.15 9.46 15.19
N LEU A 112 14.29 10.34 15.69
CA LEU A 112 13.99 11.63 15.07
C LEU A 112 15.25 12.51 15.15
N LYS A 113 15.80 12.85 13.99
CA LYS A 113 16.99 13.68 13.82
C LYS A 113 16.62 15.15 13.81
N GLU A 114 15.61 15.49 13.01
CA GLU A 114 15.03 16.82 12.94
C GLU A 114 13.59 16.73 12.44
N ASN A 115 12.81 17.80 12.62
CA ASN A 115 11.54 17.94 11.92
C ASN A 115 11.41 19.36 11.37
N THR A 116 10.71 19.47 10.26
CA THR A 116 10.45 20.73 9.58
C THR A 116 9.02 20.68 9.08
N ALA A 117 8.19 21.66 9.45
CA ALA A 117 6.78 21.82 9.07
C ALA A 117 6.16 20.60 8.35
N GLY A 118 5.63 19.65 9.12
CA GLY A 118 4.90 18.50 8.58
C GLY A 118 5.76 17.35 8.05
N LEU A 119 7.08 17.47 8.06
CA LEU A 119 8.06 16.44 7.71
C LEU A 119 8.91 16.05 8.92
N GLY A 120 8.76 14.82 9.41
CA GLY A 120 9.63 14.24 10.43
C GLY A 120 10.80 13.51 9.77
N TYR A 121 12.03 13.89 10.06
CA TYR A 121 13.24 13.28 9.52
C TYR A 121 13.91 12.40 10.57
N TYR A 122 13.93 11.10 10.29
CA TYR A 122 14.44 10.03 11.12
C TYR A 122 15.71 9.42 10.53
N GLU A 123 16.52 8.83 11.39
CA GLU A 123 17.68 8.01 11.02
C GLU A 123 17.58 6.64 11.71
N LEU A 124 18.10 5.60 11.06
CA LEU A 124 18.35 4.33 11.73
C LEU A 124 19.48 4.45 12.74
N LEU A 125 19.30 3.88 13.92
CA LEU A 125 20.35 3.83 14.95
C LEU A 125 21.48 2.85 14.59
N GLN A 126 21.20 1.90 13.71
CA GLN A 126 22.15 0.87 13.28
C GLN A 126 22.27 0.93 11.76
N ALA A 127 23.50 1.07 11.28
CA ALA A 127 23.77 0.97 9.86
C ALA A 127 23.51 -0.47 9.37
N GLN A 128 23.03 -0.59 8.14
CA GLN A 128 22.61 -1.87 7.57
C GLN A 128 23.64 -2.36 6.56
N ALA A 129 23.86 -3.67 6.51
CA ALA A 129 24.74 -4.25 5.49
C ALA A 129 24.10 -4.10 4.10
N ALA A 130 24.93 -3.91 3.08
CA ALA A 130 24.55 -4.06 1.68
C ALA A 130 23.69 -5.32 1.45
N GLY A 131 22.63 -5.21 0.64
CA GLY A 131 21.73 -6.33 0.36
C GLY A 131 20.75 -6.71 1.46
N THR A 132 20.70 -5.98 2.58
CA THR A 132 19.70 -6.22 3.64
C THR A 132 18.29 -6.13 3.08
N GLU A 133 17.47 -7.12 3.43
CA GLU A 133 16.06 -7.21 3.06
C GLU A 133 15.18 -6.80 4.23
N PHE A 134 14.24 -5.90 3.96
CA PHE A 134 13.28 -5.43 4.94
C PHE A 134 11.90 -5.25 4.32
N ARG A 135 10.90 -5.16 5.20
CA ARG A 135 9.54 -4.75 4.89
C ARG A 135 9.22 -3.47 5.61
N VAL A 136 8.24 -2.78 5.07
CA VAL A 136 7.64 -1.61 5.69
C VAL A 136 6.31 -2.03 6.30
N HIS A 137 6.12 -1.72 7.57
CA HIS A 137 4.83 -1.83 8.24
C HIS A 137 4.27 -0.43 8.42
N PHE A 138 3.13 -0.16 7.78
CA PHE A 138 2.42 1.10 7.94
C PHE A 138 1.09 0.87 8.65
N GLY A 139 0.87 1.56 9.77
CA GLY A 139 -0.36 1.51 10.54
C GLY A 139 -1.07 2.86 10.56
N THR A 140 -2.39 2.88 10.31
CA THR A 140 -3.22 4.08 10.51
C THR A 140 -4.58 3.74 11.11
N LYS A 141 -5.14 4.67 11.89
CA LYS A 141 -6.47 4.53 12.50
C LYS A 141 -7.60 5.08 11.63
N ALA A 142 -7.25 5.84 10.60
CA ALA A 142 -8.18 6.60 9.77
C ALA A 142 -7.87 6.34 8.29
N PRO A 143 -8.90 6.26 7.42
CA PRO A 143 -8.67 6.16 5.99
C PRO A 143 -7.78 7.28 5.47
N ALA A 144 -6.89 6.94 4.55
CA ALA A 144 -5.90 7.85 4.02
C ALA A 144 -5.30 7.36 2.70
N TYR A 145 -4.74 8.29 1.95
CA TYR A 145 -3.85 8.00 0.84
C TYR A 145 -2.42 7.93 1.36
N VAL A 146 -1.73 6.82 1.05
CA VAL A 146 -0.34 6.61 1.42
C VAL A 146 0.51 6.45 0.18
N TYR A 147 1.66 7.13 0.18
CA TYR A 147 2.65 7.03 -0.87
C TYR A 147 4.02 6.78 -0.24
N ILE A 148 4.80 5.86 -0.80
CA ILE A 148 6.15 5.56 -0.36
C ILE A 148 7.11 5.69 -1.53
N LEU A 149 8.14 6.50 -1.33
CA LEU A 149 9.19 6.79 -2.30
C LEU A 149 10.54 6.39 -1.74
N GLY A 150 11.34 5.74 -2.56
CA GLY A 150 12.77 5.53 -2.32
C GLY A 150 13.60 6.59 -3.04
N SER A 151 14.76 6.94 -2.47
CA SER A 151 15.82 7.70 -3.13
C SER A 151 17.17 7.28 -2.55
N ASP A 152 18.23 7.54 -3.29
CA ASP A 152 19.61 7.25 -2.90
C ASP A 152 20.49 8.51 -3.08
N LEU A 153 21.82 8.34 -3.03
CA LEU A 153 22.79 9.39 -3.32
C LEU A 153 22.88 9.77 -4.81
N THR A 154 22.40 8.92 -5.72
CA THR A 154 22.31 9.25 -7.16
C THR A 154 21.15 10.21 -7.45
N ASN A 155 20.27 10.44 -6.46
CA ASN A 155 19.06 11.26 -6.53
C ASN A 155 17.94 10.66 -7.38
N GLU A 156 18.08 9.40 -7.76
CA GLU A 156 17.01 8.65 -8.43
C GLU A 156 15.80 8.53 -7.49
N ILE A 157 14.60 8.52 -8.08
CA ILE A 157 13.34 8.44 -7.34
C ILE A 157 12.62 7.16 -7.76
N PHE A 158 12.41 6.28 -6.78
CA PHE A 158 11.75 4.99 -6.94
C PHE A 158 10.38 5.01 -6.26
N ALA A 159 9.35 4.46 -6.91
CA ALA A 159 8.04 4.29 -6.32
C ALA A 159 7.96 2.94 -5.61
N LEU A 160 7.88 2.96 -4.27
CA LEU A 160 7.73 1.75 -3.46
C LEU A 160 6.26 1.44 -3.18
N PHE A 161 5.43 2.48 -3.08
CA PHE A 161 3.98 2.33 -3.02
C PHE A 161 3.27 3.60 -3.51
N PRO A 162 2.29 3.51 -4.43
CA PRO A 162 2.00 2.34 -5.27
C PRO A 162 3.18 2.03 -6.20
N HIS A 163 3.59 0.76 -6.31
CA HIS A 163 4.79 0.37 -7.09
C HIS A 163 4.50 0.14 -8.59
N GLN A 164 3.24 -0.02 -8.97
CA GLN A 164 2.83 -0.19 -10.36
C GLN A 164 1.44 0.44 -10.61
N PRO A 165 1.11 0.79 -11.88
CA PRO A 165 -0.23 1.24 -12.24
C PRO A 165 -1.29 0.23 -11.81
N GLY A 166 -2.44 0.71 -11.34
CA GLY A 166 -3.56 -0.13 -10.90
C GLY A 166 -3.56 -0.47 -9.40
N ILE A 167 -2.45 -0.24 -8.69
CA ILE A 167 -2.44 -0.31 -7.23
C ILE A 167 -2.97 1.00 -6.64
N SER A 168 -4.01 0.87 -5.81
CA SER A 168 -4.62 2.00 -5.13
C SER A 168 -3.74 2.49 -3.97
N PRO A 169 -3.42 3.79 -3.90
CA PRO A 169 -2.79 4.38 -2.71
C PRO A 169 -3.76 4.55 -1.54
N ALA A 170 -5.07 4.31 -1.75
CA ALA A 170 -6.09 4.55 -0.75
C ALA A 170 -6.18 3.38 0.24
N LEU A 171 -6.07 3.70 1.52
CA LEU A 171 -6.29 2.79 2.62
C LEU A 171 -7.66 3.11 3.21
N ASN A 172 -8.66 2.29 2.90
CA ASN A 172 -10.06 2.65 3.11
C ASN A 172 -10.66 2.17 4.45
N TYR A 173 -9.89 1.47 5.28
CA TYR A 173 -10.37 0.86 6.50
C TYR A 173 -9.92 1.64 7.75
N THR A 174 -10.73 1.59 8.80
CA THR A 174 -10.37 2.07 10.14
C THR A 174 -9.49 1.02 10.81
N GLN A 175 -8.31 1.40 11.31
CA GLN A 175 -7.30 0.49 11.87
C GLN A 175 -6.70 -0.48 10.83
N SER A 176 -6.02 0.07 9.84
CA SER A 176 -5.25 -0.73 8.88
C SER A 176 -3.80 -0.86 9.34
N GLU A 177 -3.26 -2.07 9.27
CA GLU A 177 -1.81 -2.31 9.20
C GLU A 177 -1.53 -2.93 7.83
N ILE A 178 -0.56 -2.37 7.11
CA ILE A 178 -0.19 -2.78 5.77
C ILE A 178 1.28 -3.11 5.77
N VAL A 179 1.59 -4.26 5.18
CA VAL A 179 2.95 -4.70 4.93
C VAL A 179 3.28 -4.40 3.48
N LEU A 180 4.37 -3.66 3.25
CA LEU A 180 4.85 -3.28 1.93
C LEU A 180 6.22 -3.91 1.65
N PRO A 181 6.46 -4.45 0.44
CA PRO A 181 5.61 -4.36 -0.76
C PRO A 181 4.32 -5.20 -0.67
N ASP A 182 4.42 -6.36 -0.05
CA ASP A 182 3.34 -7.27 0.35
C ASP A 182 3.88 -8.28 1.38
N GLU A 183 3.07 -9.28 1.76
CA GLU A 183 3.43 -10.30 2.77
C GLU A 183 4.45 -11.34 2.27
N SER A 184 4.75 -11.38 0.97
CA SER A 184 5.63 -12.36 0.33
C SER A 184 6.97 -11.75 -0.15
N HIS A 185 7.02 -10.45 -0.43
CA HIS A 185 8.20 -9.76 -0.98
C HIS A 185 8.96 -8.91 0.05
N TYR A 186 10.18 -8.49 -0.31
CA TYR A 186 11.04 -7.64 0.51
C TYR A 186 11.63 -6.50 -0.34
N ILE A 187 11.82 -5.34 0.28
CA ILE A 187 12.66 -4.28 -0.26
C ILE A 187 14.10 -4.63 0.08
N ARG A 188 14.98 -4.60 -0.91
CA ARG A 188 16.40 -4.93 -0.75
C ARG A 188 17.26 -3.70 -0.96
N LEU A 189 18.14 -3.42 0.00
CA LEU A 189 19.17 -2.39 -0.15
C LEU A 189 20.15 -2.79 -1.25
N ASP A 190 20.64 -1.83 -2.03
CA ASP A 190 21.62 -2.12 -3.07
C ASP A 190 22.99 -2.52 -2.47
N GLN A 191 23.97 -2.77 -3.34
CA GLN A 191 25.29 -3.29 -2.96
C GLN A 191 26.34 -2.18 -2.74
N GLU A 192 26.01 -0.92 -2.96
CA GLU A 192 26.94 0.20 -2.88
C GLU A 192 26.88 0.87 -1.49
N PRO A 193 28.01 1.05 -0.79
CA PRO A 193 28.02 1.83 0.46
C PRO A 193 27.48 3.24 0.24
N GLY A 194 26.58 3.70 1.10
CA GLY A 194 25.86 4.94 0.85
C GLY A 194 24.73 5.23 1.82
N ARG A 195 23.84 6.11 1.39
CA ARG A 195 22.63 6.48 2.13
C ARG A 195 21.41 6.30 1.24
N ASP A 196 20.47 5.53 1.75
CA ASP A 196 19.13 5.43 1.20
C ASP A 196 18.16 6.26 2.00
N TYR A 197 17.11 6.68 1.30
CA TYR A 197 16.03 7.42 1.86
C TYR A 197 14.71 6.73 1.56
N LEU A 198 13.87 6.59 2.59
CA LEU A 198 12.47 6.20 2.45
C LEU A 198 11.59 7.36 2.90
N LEU A 199 10.80 7.89 1.98
CA LEU A 199 9.81 8.91 2.27
C LEU A 199 8.41 8.29 2.26
N VAL A 200 7.69 8.43 3.36
CA VAL A 200 6.28 8.10 3.48
C VAL A 200 5.49 9.39 3.50
N LEU A 201 4.46 9.48 2.66
CA LEU A 201 3.51 10.59 2.63
C LEU A 201 2.13 10.09 2.99
N TYR A 202 1.53 10.73 3.98
CA TYR A 202 0.16 10.51 4.43
C TYR A 202 -0.70 11.70 4.04
N ALA A 203 -1.81 11.45 3.34
CA ALA A 203 -2.72 12.49 2.86
C ALA A 203 -4.18 12.07 3.01
N GLN A 204 -5.07 13.03 3.26
CA GLN A 204 -6.53 12.79 3.24
C GLN A 204 -7.15 12.93 1.84
N LYS A 205 -6.38 13.50 0.89
CA LYS A 205 -6.75 13.61 -0.53
C LYS A 205 -5.67 12.95 -1.38
N ALA A 206 -6.11 12.35 -2.47
CA ALA A 206 -5.20 11.78 -3.45
C ALA A 206 -4.24 12.85 -3.99
N LEU A 207 -2.95 12.52 -4.02
CA LEU A 207 -1.92 13.30 -4.66
C LEU A 207 -1.76 12.85 -6.11
N ASP A 208 -1.42 13.78 -7.01
CA ASP A 208 -0.90 13.42 -8.32
C ASP A 208 0.52 12.86 -8.16
N PHE A 209 0.60 11.54 -8.00
CA PHE A 209 1.85 10.86 -7.68
C PHE A 209 2.86 10.93 -8.84
N ALA A 210 2.37 10.92 -10.08
CA ALA A 210 3.21 11.06 -11.26
C ALA A 210 3.83 12.46 -11.34
N GLN A 211 3.03 13.51 -11.09
CA GLN A 211 3.52 14.88 -11.03
C GLN A 211 4.48 15.07 -9.86
N LEU A 212 4.19 14.49 -8.69
CA LEU A 212 5.07 14.55 -7.52
C LEU A 212 6.45 13.94 -7.81
N GLN A 213 6.49 12.73 -8.36
CA GLN A 213 7.76 12.08 -8.73
C GLN A 213 8.54 12.91 -9.75
N LYS A 214 7.85 13.45 -10.77
CA LYS A 214 8.47 14.32 -11.78
C LYS A 214 9.06 15.57 -11.15
N ALA A 215 8.32 16.24 -10.27
CA ALA A 215 8.77 17.45 -9.57
C ALA A 215 9.98 17.16 -8.67
N LEU A 216 9.99 16.04 -7.95
CA LEU A 216 11.14 15.61 -7.15
C LEU A 216 12.36 15.36 -8.03
N ARG A 217 12.23 14.63 -9.14
CA ARG A 217 13.33 14.37 -10.11
C ARG A 217 13.92 15.66 -10.71
N GLN A 218 13.09 16.67 -10.93
CA GLN A 218 13.52 17.96 -11.51
C GLN A 218 14.06 18.95 -10.47
N SER A 219 13.78 18.72 -9.18
CA SER A 219 14.24 19.58 -8.09
C SER A 219 15.71 19.32 -7.75
N SER A 220 16.45 20.39 -7.43
CA SER A 220 17.87 20.34 -7.08
C SER A 220 18.12 20.39 -5.57
N GLY A 221 19.23 19.80 -5.13
CA GLY A 221 19.64 19.71 -3.72
C GLY A 221 19.58 18.28 -3.20
N ASN A 222 19.84 18.09 -1.90
CA ASN A 222 19.66 16.77 -1.29
C ASN A 222 18.16 16.39 -1.20
N PHE A 223 17.87 15.12 -0.93
CA PHE A 223 16.49 14.63 -0.97
C PHE A 223 15.54 15.37 -0.01
N ALA A 224 15.95 15.64 1.23
CA ALA A 224 15.15 16.42 2.18
C ALA A 224 14.83 17.85 1.68
N GLN A 225 15.82 18.53 1.09
CA GLN A 225 15.63 19.86 0.49
C GLN A 225 14.69 19.81 -0.72
N ARG A 226 14.79 18.75 -1.55
CA ARG A 226 13.92 18.55 -2.71
C ARG A 226 12.47 18.37 -2.25
N ILE A 227 12.23 17.56 -1.21
CA ILE A 227 10.91 17.38 -0.60
C ILE A 227 10.36 18.72 -0.11
N GLN A 228 11.13 19.48 0.66
CA GLN A 228 10.70 20.78 1.16
C GLN A 228 10.37 21.77 0.03
N LYS A 229 11.15 21.81 -1.05
CA LYS A 229 10.87 22.66 -2.22
C LYS A 229 9.59 22.26 -2.96
N VAL A 230 9.33 20.97 -3.12
CA VAL A 230 8.21 20.45 -3.92
C VAL A 230 6.91 20.43 -3.12
N LEU A 231 6.97 20.04 -1.85
CA LEU A 231 5.81 19.84 -0.99
C LEU A 231 5.63 20.90 0.09
N GLY A 232 6.54 21.87 0.28
CA GLY A 232 6.53 22.77 1.43
C GLY A 232 5.18 23.46 1.72
N ASN A 233 4.47 23.91 0.68
CA ASN A 233 3.14 24.52 0.84
C ASN A 233 2.02 23.50 1.08
N THR A 234 2.24 22.25 0.70
CA THR A 234 1.32 21.12 0.87
C THR A 234 1.55 20.40 2.20
N LEU A 235 2.76 20.46 2.76
CA LEU A 235 3.07 19.89 4.06
C LEU A 235 2.28 20.59 5.17
N ALA A 236 1.90 19.81 6.17
CA ALA A 236 1.22 20.31 7.35
C ALA A 236 2.10 21.32 8.11
N ASN A 237 1.48 22.31 8.77
CA ASN A 237 2.24 23.28 9.57
C ASN A 237 2.93 22.59 10.76
N ALA A 238 4.06 23.13 11.20
CA ALA A 238 4.82 22.57 12.33
C ALA A 238 3.99 22.46 13.62
N SER A 239 3.10 23.43 13.89
CA SER A 239 2.21 23.42 15.07
C SER A 239 1.09 22.38 14.98
N ALA A 240 0.82 21.85 13.79
CA ALA A 240 -0.28 20.93 13.52
C ALA A 240 0.12 19.46 13.62
N VAL A 241 1.41 19.15 13.77
CA VAL A 241 1.95 17.78 13.77
C VAL A 241 2.90 17.57 14.94
N LYS A 242 2.72 16.46 15.64
CA LYS A 242 3.62 15.97 16.67
C LYS A 242 4.25 14.67 16.19
N PHE A 243 5.57 14.62 16.17
CA PHE A 243 6.36 13.44 15.83
C PHE A 243 6.89 12.77 17.10
N GLU A 244 6.94 11.44 17.10
CA GLU A 244 7.55 10.66 18.18
C GLU A 244 9.06 10.51 17.97
N ASN A 245 9.84 10.49 19.06
CA ASN A 245 11.29 10.58 18.96
C ASN A 245 11.97 9.25 18.62
N ASN A 246 11.43 8.12 19.09
CA ASN A 246 12.05 6.79 18.99
C ASN A 246 11.27 5.83 18.09
N GLN A 247 10.26 6.35 17.37
CA GLN A 247 9.45 5.62 16.42
C GLN A 247 9.01 6.59 15.33
N MET A 248 8.93 6.12 14.08
CA MET A 248 8.37 6.92 12.98
C MET A 248 6.85 6.96 13.12
N ARG A 249 6.37 7.79 14.04
CA ARG A 249 4.95 7.98 14.34
C ARG A 249 4.64 9.46 14.39
N PHE A 250 3.46 9.81 13.89
CA PHE A 250 2.92 11.16 14.01
C PHE A 250 1.50 11.16 14.54
N GLU A 251 1.14 12.27 15.16
CA GLU A 251 -0.23 12.67 15.44
C GLU A 251 -0.42 14.08 14.86
N ALA A 252 -1.47 14.31 14.09
CA ALA A 252 -1.71 15.59 13.45
C ALA A 252 -3.16 16.02 13.45
N GLN A 253 -3.38 17.32 13.46
CA GLN A 253 -4.68 17.93 13.21
C GLN A 253 -4.50 19.04 12.19
N CYS A 254 -4.72 18.70 10.92
CA CYS A 254 -4.51 19.62 9.82
C CYS A 254 -5.63 19.52 8.77
N PRO A 255 -5.80 20.55 7.92
CA PRO A 255 -6.74 20.54 6.82
C PRO A 255 -6.51 19.36 5.84
N ALA A 256 -7.57 18.87 5.19
CA ALA A 256 -7.51 17.68 4.32
C ALA A 256 -6.67 17.84 3.04
N ASP A 257 -6.34 19.07 2.65
CA ASP A 257 -5.42 19.38 1.56
C ASP A 257 -3.94 19.32 1.98
N LYS A 258 -3.66 19.10 3.27
CA LYS A 258 -2.30 18.95 3.79
C LYS A 258 -1.81 17.51 3.76
N VAL A 259 -0.49 17.38 3.84
CA VAL A 259 0.25 16.12 3.82
C VAL A 259 1.17 16.07 5.03
N VAL A 260 1.29 14.89 5.66
CA VAL A 260 2.32 14.62 6.67
C VAL A 260 3.35 13.67 6.07
N GLY A 261 4.63 14.05 6.16
CA GLY A 261 5.75 13.27 5.67
C GLY A 261 6.55 12.65 6.81
N LEU A 262 7.00 11.41 6.62
CA LEU A 262 8.03 10.76 7.44
C LEU A 262 9.17 10.35 6.51
N LEU A 263 10.35 10.96 6.69
CA LEU A 263 11.56 10.64 5.95
C LEU A 263 12.49 9.82 6.83
N LEU A 264 12.93 8.66 6.36
CA LEU A 264 13.93 7.82 6.99
C LEU A 264 15.23 7.86 6.18
N GLU A 265 16.35 8.15 6.84
CA GLU A 265 17.70 7.90 6.33
C GLU A 265 18.21 6.55 6.84
N ILE A 266 18.66 5.72 5.90
CA ILE A 266 19.27 4.41 6.14
C ILE A 266 20.73 4.52 5.72
N ASN A 267 21.63 4.43 6.70
CA ASN A 267 23.05 4.36 6.44
C ASN A 267 23.42 2.92 6.08
N ARG A 268 24.08 2.72 4.94
CA ARG A 268 24.61 1.43 4.52
C ARG A 268 26.11 1.33 4.81
N GLN A 269 26.53 0.18 5.33
CA GLN A 269 27.94 -0.19 5.51
C GLN A 269 28.42 -1.00 4.31
#